data_AF-A0A3C0KYB4-F1
#
_entry.id   AF-A0A3C0KYB4-F1
#
_cell.length_a   1.000
_cell.length_b   1.000
_cell.length_c   1.000
_cell.angle_alpha   90.00
_cell.angle_beta   90.00
_cell.angle_gamma   90.00
#
_symmetry.space_group_name_H-M   'P 1'
#
loop_
_entity.id
_entity.type
_entity.pdbx_description
1 polymer ?
#
loop_
_entity_poly.entity_id
_entity_poly.type
_entity_poly.pdbx_seq_one_letter_code
_entity_poly.pdbx_strand_id
1 'polypeptide(L)'
;STVRALIQLGHLSERVPTQLRNATVFNRALFWNMKHEPSVLAAITDAELQVWLDALTALPLQMTPSKAPGLELVQRELRQAAALCQHGLEKLQLKRLATAGILSPAKQRIRFNRLKQSQSSLIDEHQALWLSRNRLGGLKESVAHLAVRLPAARPNH
;
A
#
# COMPACT_ATOMS: atom_id res chain seq x y z
N SER A 1 -2.64 8.33 19.86
CA SER A 1 -2.95 7.07 20.56
C SER A 1 -3.31 6.00 19.53
N THR A 2 -3.10 4.72 19.83
CA THR A 2 -3.41 3.59 18.92
C THR A 2 -4.86 3.59 18.45
N VAL A 3 -5.82 3.89 19.35
CA VAL A 3 -7.25 3.98 19.02
C VAL A 3 -7.52 5.04 17.95
N ARG A 4 -6.90 6.22 18.06
CA ARG A 4 -7.05 7.28 17.05
C ARG A 4 -6.49 6.84 15.70
N ALA A 5 -5.34 6.16 15.69
CA ALA A 5 -4.73 5.65 14.47
C ALA A 5 -5.63 4.58 13.79
N LEU A 6 -6.23 3.68 14.57
CA LEU A 6 -7.20 2.70 14.09
C LEU A 6 -8.41 3.38 13.44
N ILE A 7 -9.03 4.35 14.12
CA ILE A 7 -10.17 5.11 13.60
C ILE A 7 -9.79 5.81 12.29
N GLN A 8 -8.67 6.54 12.28
CA GLN A 8 -8.22 7.24 11.08
C GLN A 8 -7.93 6.33 9.89
N LEU A 9 -7.39 5.13 10.14
CA LEU A 9 -7.17 4.14 9.09
C LEU A 9 -8.49 3.64 8.51
N GLY A 10 -9.49 3.39 9.36
CA GLY A 10 -10.84 2.98 8.94
C GLY A 10 -11.54 4.03 8.08
N HIS A 11 -11.44 5.31 8.45
CA HIS A 11 -12.02 6.43 7.69
C HIS A 11 -11.16 6.91 6.52
N LEU A 12 -10.01 6.27 6.25
CA LEU A 12 -9.07 6.76 5.25
C LEU A 12 -9.71 6.84 3.85
N SER A 13 -10.54 5.86 3.48
CA SER A 13 -11.24 5.83 2.20
C SER A 13 -12.33 6.89 2.05
N GLU A 14 -12.80 7.49 3.15
CA GLU A 14 -13.84 8.54 3.15
C GLU A 14 -13.26 9.94 2.91
N ARG A 15 -11.94 10.12 3.03
CA ARG A 15 -11.27 11.42 2.83
C ARG A 15 -11.40 11.97 1.42
N VAL A 16 -11.62 11.08 0.45
CA VAL A 16 -11.88 11.43 -0.94
C VAL A 16 -13.10 10.62 -1.38
N PRO A 17 -14.14 11.25 -1.94
CA PRO A 17 -15.31 10.54 -2.41
C PRO A 17 -14.95 9.62 -3.57
N THR A 18 -15.29 8.33 -3.47
CA THR A 18 -15.07 7.35 -4.54
C THR A 18 -16.35 6.61 -4.87
N GLN A 19 -16.54 6.26 -6.14
CA GLN A 19 -17.73 5.53 -6.60
C GLN A 19 -17.62 4.00 -6.41
N LEU A 20 -16.62 3.52 -5.65
CA LEU A 20 -16.38 2.10 -5.46
C LEU A 20 -17.37 1.53 -4.43
N ARG A 21 -18.20 0.56 -4.84
CA ARG A 21 -19.21 -0.06 -3.97
C ARG A 21 -18.71 -1.28 -3.16
N ASN A 22 -17.80 -2.09 -3.74
CA ASN A 22 -17.35 -3.37 -3.17
C ASN A 22 -15.83 -3.48 -3.01
N ALA A 23 -15.12 -2.36 -3.01
CA ALA A 23 -13.67 -2.32 -2.83
C ALA A 23 -13.24 -0.94 -2.37
N THR A 24 -12.07 -0.84 -1.78
CA THR A 24 -11.40 0.45 -1.56
C THR A 24 -10.42 0.73 -2.70
N VAL A 25 -10.07 2.01 -2.90
CA VAL A 25 -8.97 2.39 -3.81
C VAL A 25 -7.68 1.68 -3.41
N PHE A 26 -7.42 1.54 -2.11
CA PHE A 26 -6.24 0.84 -1.58
C PHE A 26 -6.20 -0.62 -2.03
N ASN A 27 -7.33 -1.35 -1.95
CA ASN A 27 -7.41 -2.73 -2.41
C ASN A 27 -7.15 -2.84 -3.92
N ARG A 28 -7.80 -1.99 -4.71
CA ARG A 28 -7.65 -1.95 -6.18
C ARG A 28 -6.20 -1.64 -6.58
N ALA A 29 -5.58 -0.67 -5.91
CA ALA A 29 -4.21 -0.27 -6.18
C ALA A 29 -3.20 -1.34 -5.71
N LEU A 30 -3.41 -1.95 -4.54
CA LEU A 30 -2.52 -2.98 -3.96
C LEU A 30 -2.43 -4.23 -4.83
N PHE A 31 -3.54 -4.74 -5.36
CA PHE A 31 -3.55 -5.98 -6.16
C PHE A 31 -3.36 -5.75 -7.66
N TRP A 32 -3.23 -4.50 -8.08
CA TRP A 32 -2.96 -4.17 -9.48
C TRP A 32 -1.48 -4.34 -9.86
N ASN A 33 -1.25 -4.94 -11.03
CA ASN A 33 0.08 -5.28 -11.56
C ASN A 33 0.76 -4.17 -12.38
N MET A 34 0.28 -2.93 -12.32
CA MET A 34 0.86 -1.77 -13.02
C MET A 34 0.87 -1.78 -14.56
N LYS A 35 0.29 -2.80 -15.22
CA LYS A 35 0.26 -2.88 -16.70
C LYS A 35 -0.63 -1.79 -17.31
N HIS A 36 -1.94 -1.88 -17.06
CA HIS A 36 -2.95 -0.91 -17.49
C HIS A 36 -3.64 -0.32 -16.28
N GLU A 37 -3.66 1.01 -16.14
CA GLU A 37 -4.33 1.67 -15.01
C GLU A 37 -5.84 1.34 -15.06
N PRO A 38 -6.40 0.74 -14.00
CA PRO A 38 -7.83 0.50 -13.92
C PRO A 38 -8.59 1.83 -13.99
N SER A 39 -9.72 1.87 -14.72
CA SER A 39 -10.54 3.08 -14.87
C SER A 39 -10.94 3.72 -13.53
N VAL A 40 -11.18 2.90 -12.52
CA VAL A 40 -11.49 3.35 -11.15
C VAL A 40 -10.33 4.08 -10.47
N LEU A 41 -9.08 3.73 -10.79
CA LEU A 41 -7.91 4.46 -10.30
C LEU A 41 -7.70 5.72 -11.15
N ALA A 42 -7.93 5.65 -12.46
CA ALA A 42 -7.81 6.79 -13.37
C ALA A 42 -8.74 7.96 -13.02
N ALA A 43 -9.87 7.69 -12.36
CA ALA A 43 -10.80 8.71 -11.87
C ALA A 43 -10.26 9.51 -10.66
N ILE A 44 -9.24 9.00 -9.96
CA ILE A 44 -8.61 9.69 -8.83
C ILE A 44 -7.61 10.72 -9.37
N THR A 45 -7.68 11.96 -8.92
CA THR A 45 -6.68 12.99 -9.26
C THR A 45 -5.37 12.83 -8.49
N ASP A 46 -4.28 13.43 -8.97
CA ASP A 46 -3.00 13.38 -8.25
C ASP A 46 -3.04 14.13 -6.90
N ALA A 47 -3.88 15.16 -6.78
CA ALA A 47 -4.11 15.86 -5.52
C ALA A 47 -4.80 14.95 -4.48
N GLU A 48 -5.86 14.24 -4.88
CA GLU A 48 -6.56 13.27 -4.03
C GLU A 48 -5.66 12.10 -3.63
N LEU A 49 -4.83 11.63 -4.57
CA LEU A 49 -3.81 10.62 -4.28
C LEU A 49 -2.85 11.10 -3.19
N GLN A 50 -2.41 12.35 -3.26
CA GLN A 50 -1.49 12.93 -2.29
C GLN A 50 -2.12 13.05 -0.90
N VAL A 51 -3.41 13.42 -0.81
CA VAL A 51 -4.15 13.46 0.47
C VAL A 51 -4.06 12.13 1.23
N TRP A 52 -4.20 11.00 0.52
CA TRP A 52 -4.06 9.68 1.15
C TRP A 52 -2.62 9.33 1.51
N LEU A 53 -1.65 9.65 0.65
CA LEU A 53 -0.23 9.40 0.93
C LEU A 53 0.24 10.15 2.18
N ASP A 54 -0.14 11.42 2.32
CA ASP A 54 0.19 12.25 3.50
C ASP A 54 -0.44 11.67 4.77
N ALA A 55 -1.71 11.28 4.67
CA ALA A 55 -2.43 10.66 5.77
C ALA A 55 -1.79 9.35 6.26
N LEU A 56 -1.37 8.49 5.32
CA LEU A 56 -0.73 7.21 5.61
C LEU A 56 0.67 7.40 6.21
N THR A 57 1.43 8.37 5.70
CA THR A 57 2.76 8.71 6.22
C THR A 57 2.71 9.25 7.65
N ALA A 58 1.68 10.02 7.99
CA ALA A 58 1.50 10.57 9.33
C ALA A 58 0.99 9.55 10.36
N LEU A 59 0.38 8.44 9.92
CA LEU A 59 -0.33 7.52 10.81
C LEU A 59 0.59 6.80 11.82
N PRO A 60 1.76 6.25 11.44
CA PRO A 60 2.69 5.63 12.39
C PRO A 60 3.16 6.58 13.49
N LEU A 61 3.31 7.87 13.18
CA LEU A 61 3.78 8.90 14.11
C LEU A 61 2.80 9.19 15.25
N GLN A 62 1.52 8.81 15.08
CA GLN A 62 0.47 9.05 16.08
C GLN A 62 0.37 7.94 17.13
N MET A 63 1.10 6.83 16.94
CA MET A 63 1.10 5.69 17.84
C MET A 63 2.28 5.76 18.81
N THR A 64 2.00 5.92 20.09
CA THR A 64 3.00 5.77 21.15
C THR A 64 3.42 4.30 21.23
N PRO A 65 4.71 3.95 21.03
CA PRO A 65 5.16 2.57 21.10
C PRO A 65 4.81 1.93 22.45
N SER A 66 4.29 0.71 22.42
CA SER A 66 4.03 -0.08 23.62
C SER A 66 4.84 -1.38 23.58
N LYS A 67 5.28 -1.84 24.75
CA LYS A 67 5.88 -3.17 24.95
C LYS A 67 4.88 -4.19 25.49
N ALA A 68 3.62 -3.79 25.72
CA ALA A 68 2.58 -4.72 26.14
C ALA A 68 2.24 -5.63 24.95
N PRO A 69 2.43 -6.98 25.04
CA PRO A 69 2.44 -7.85 23.87
C PRO A 69 1.22 -7.72 22.94
N GLY A 70 0.01 -7.65 23.53
CA GLY A 70 -1.22 -7.51 22.74
C GLY A 70 -1.32 -6.15 22.03
N LEU A 71 -0.92 -5.06 22.70
CA LEU A 71 -0.96 -3.72 22.12
C LEU A 71 0.14 -3.53 21.07
N GLU A 72 1.32 -4.09 21.30
CA GLU A 72 2.42 -4.09 20.34
C GLU A 72 2.02 -4.79 19.04
N LEU A 73 1.38 -5.96 19.15
CA LEU A 73 0.87 -6.71 18.00
C LEU A 73 -0.14 -5.88 17.20
N VAL A 74 -1.14 -5.29 17.86
CA VAL A 74 -2.13 -4.41 17.21
C VAL A 74 -1.46 -3.22 16.52
N GLN A 75 -0.46 -2.61 17.15
CA GLN A 75 0.29 -1.52 16.53
C GLN A 75 1.05 -1.96 15.28
N ARG A 76 1.65 -3.16 15.29
CA ARG A 76 2.30 -3.73 14.11
C ARG A 76 1.29 -4.00 12.99
N GLU A 77 0.13 -4.56 13.30
CA GLU A 77 -0.95 -4.78 12.33
C GLU A 77 -1.41 -3.46 11.68
N LEU A 78 -1.58 -2.40 12.47
CA LEU A 78 -1.96 -1.08 11.95
C LEU A 78 -0.89 -0.46 11.05
N ARG A 79 0.40 -0.57 11.44
CA ARG A 79 1.51 -0.12 10.58
C ARG A 79 1.55 -0.90 9.28
N GLN A 80 1.37 -2.22 9.33
CA GLN A 80 1.35 -3.07 8.16
C GLN A 80 0.20 -2.70 7.22
N ALA A 81 -1.01 -2.52 7.75
CA ALA A 81 -2.17 -2.13 6.94
C ALA A 81 -1.95 -0.76 6.27
N ALA A 82 -1.42 0.22 6.99
CA ALA A 82 -1.07 1.51 6.42
C ALA A 82 0.00 1.39 5.31
N ALA A 83 1.05 0.61 5.55
CA ALA A 83 2.12 0.41 4.59
C ALA A 83 1.66 -0.32 3.32
N LEU A 84 0.74 -1.29 3.43
CA LEU A 84 0.10 -1.94 2.28
C LEU A 84 -0.74 -0.94 1.46
N CYS A 85 -1.54 -0.10 2.12
CA CYS A 85 -2.29 0.95 1.45
C CYS A 85 -1.34 1.91 0.71
N GLN A 86 -0.28 2.36 1.37
CA GLN A 86 0.71 3.28 0.81
C GLN A 86 1.41 2.66 -0.40
N HIS A 87 1.84 1.41 -0.31
CA HIS A 87 2.46 0.69 -1.41
C HIS A 87 1.56 0.64 -2.65
N GLY A 88 0.27 0.38 -2.47
CA GLY A 88 -0.72 0.45 -3.55
C GLY A 88 -0.73 1.81 -4.26
N LEU A 89 -0.78 2.89 -3.48
CA LEU A 89 -0.81 4.26 -3.99
C LEU A 89 0.50 4.69 -4.65
N GLU A 90 1.65 4.27 -4.12
CA GLU A 90 2.97 4.57 -4.69
C GLU A 90 3.15 3.91 -6.07
N LYS A 91 2.56 2.72 -6.29
CA LYS A 91 2.49 2.11 -7.63
C LYS A 91 1.71 3.00 -8.60
N LEU A 92 0.56 3.53 -8.18
CA LEU A 92 -0.26 4.45 -8.98
C LEU A 92 0.52 5.73 -9.31
N GLN A 93 1.13 6.36 -8.30
CA GLN A 93 1.94 7.55 -8.48
C GLN A 93 3.10 7.31 -9.46
N LEU A 94 3.85 6.21 -9.30
CA LEU A 94 4.96 5.89 -10.20
C LEU A 94 4.48 5.66 -11.64
N LYS A 95 3.35 4.97 -11.85
CA LYS A 95 2.78 4.75 -13.19
C LYS A 95 2.48 6.08 -13.87
N ARG A 96 1.81 6.99 -13.16
CA ARG A 96 1.39 8.30 -13.72
C ARG A 96 2.59 9.17 -14.06
N LEU A 97 3.53 9.30 -13.13
CA LEU A 97 4.76 10.07 -13.34
C LEU A 97 5.59 9.53 -14.52
N ALA A 98 5.65 8.21 -14.70
CA ALA A 98 6.31 7.59 -15.84
C ALA A 98 5.56 7.84 -17.15
N THR A 99 4.22 7.76 -17.14
CA THR A 99 3.39 7.96 -18.34
C THR A 99 3.41 9.42 -18.80
N ALA A 100 3.46 10.37 -17.86
CA ALA A 100 3.59 11.79 -18.14
C ALA A 100 5.01 12.24 -18.53
N GLY A 101 6.00 11.34 -18.54
CA GLY A 101 7.39 11.68 -18.87
C GLY A 101 8.11 12.55 -17.82
N ILE A 102 7.56 12.67 -16.61
CA ILE A 102 8.10 13.54 -15.54
C ILE A 102 9.39 12.94 -14.94
N LEU A 103 9.50 11.61 -14.90
CA LEU A 103 10.67 10.91 -14.38
C LEU A 103 11.62 10.51 -15.50
N SER A 104 12.91 10.81 -15.33
CA SER A 104 13.95 10.22 -16.18
C SER A 104 13.97 8.68 -16.02
N PRO A 105 14.41 7.92 -17.04
CA PRO A 105 14.45 6.47 -16.95
C PRO A 105 15.26 5.93 -15.75
N ALA A 106 16.35 6.61 -15.39
CA ALA A 106 17.15 6.28 -14.22
C ALA A 106 16.34 6.44 -12.91
N LYS A 107 15.63 7.56 -12.74
CA LYS A 107 14.79 7.81 -11.56
C LYS A 107 13.62 6.83 -11.50
N GLN A 108 13.01 6.50 -12.64
CA GLN A 108 11.96 5.49 -12.74
C GLN A 108 12.47 4.13 -12.27
N ARG A 109 13.64 3.68 -12.76
CA ARG A 109 14.25 2.40 -12.35
C ARG A 109 14.54 2.34 -10.85
N ILE A 110 15.07 3.41 -10.27
CA ILE A 110 15.35 3.48 -8.83
C ILE A 110 14.05 3.34 -8.03
N ARG A 111 13.02 4.13 -8.34
CA ARG A 111 11.72 4.06 -7.64
C ARG A 111 11.06 2.70 -7.80
N PHE A 112 11.15 2.11 -8.98
CA PHE A 112 10.63 0.78 -9.24
C PHE A 112 11.33 -0.32 -8.43
N ASN A 113 12.65 -0.25 -8.30
CA ASN A 113 13.41 -1.17 -7.44
C ASN A 113 13.04 -1.02 -5.97
N ARG A 114 12.82 0.22 -5.49
CA ARG A 114 12.33 0.45 -4.12
C ARG A 114 10.95 -0.15 -3.89
N LEU A 115 10.03 -0.04 -4.86
CA LEU A 115 8.73 -0.70 -4.77
C LEU A 115 8.86 -2.21 -4.66
N LYS A 116 9.71 -2.85 -5.47
CA LYS A 116 9.96 -4.30 -5.36
C LYS A 116 10.51 -4.71 -4.00
N GLN A 117 11.48 -3.95 -3.49
CA GLN A 117 12.06 -4.21 -2.17
C GLN A 117 11.00 -4.04 -1.07
N SER A 118 10.23 -2.95 -1.12
CA SER A 118 9.12 -2.69 -0.20
C SER A 118 8.07 -3.81 -0.25
N GLN A 119 7.70 -4.30 -1.43
CA GLN A 119 6.75 -5.41 -1.59
C GLN A 119 7.25 -6.68 -0.88
N SER A 120 8.54 -7.00 -1.00
CA SER A 120 9.13 -8.15 -0.31
C SER A 120 9.01 -8.00 1.20
N SER A 121 9.43 -6.87 1.75
CA SER A 121 9.34 -6.61 3.20
C SER A 121 7.90 -6.64 3.71
N LEU A 122 6.94 -6.15 2.92
CA LEU A 122 5.52 -6.20 3.26
C LEU A 122 4.98 -7.64 3.28
N ILE A 123 5.43 -8.49 2.37
CA ILE A 123 5.07 -9.92 2.36
C ILE A 123 5.62 -10.61 3.61
N ASP A 124 6.88 -10.36 3.96
CA ASP A 124 7.53 -10.96 5.12
C ASP A 124 6.82 -10.56 6.43
N GLU A 125 6.49 -9.28 6.61
CA GLU A 125 5.74 -8.81 7.80
C GLU A 125 4.31 -9.34 7.82
N HIS A 126 3.63 -9.45 6.66
CA HIS A 126 2.31 -10.07 6.57
C HIS A 126 2.33 -11.53 7.04
N GLN A 127 3.35 -12.30 6.62
CA GLN A 127 3.53 -13.67 7.08
C GLN A 127 3.77 -13.74 8.59
N ALA A 128 4.66 -12.90 9.12
CA ALA A 128 4.98 -12.86 10.54
C ALA A 128 3.74 -12.53 11.40
N LEU A 129 2.95 -11.54 10.99
CA LEU A 129 1.71 -11.17 11.67
C LEU A 129 0.65 -12.27 11.57
N TRP A 130 0.52 -12.91 10.41
CA TRP A 130 -0.42 -14.02 10.23
C TRP A 130 -0.11 -15.16 11.21
N LEU A 131 1.14 -15.61 11.27
CA LEU A 131 1.59 -16.71 12.12
C LEU A 131 1.50 -16.37 13.61
N SER A 132 1.51 -15.08 13.95
CA SER A 132 1.31 -14.61 15.33
C SER A 132 -0.14 -14.76 15.82
N ARG A 133 -1.11 -14.96 14.91
CA ARG A 133 -2.56 -15.02 15.25
C ARG A 133 -3.29 -16.25 14.76
N ASN A 134 -2.87 -16.80 13.64
CA ASN A 134 -3.60 -17.80 12.89
C ASN A 134 -2.73 -19.04 12.68
N ARG A 135 -3.40 -20.16 12.39
CA ARG A 135 -2.73 -21.36 11.87
C ARG A 135 -2.29 -21.15 10.41
N LEU A 136 -1.48 -22.07 9.88
CA LEU A 136 -0.90 -21.98 8.53
C LEU A 136 -1.92 -21.92 7.38
N GLY A 137 -3.15 -22.40 7.58
CA GLY A 137 -4.16 -22.43 6.51
C GLY A 137 -4.51 -21.02 5.99
N GLY A 138 -4.62 -20.87 4.67
CA GLY A 138 -4.94 -19.59 4.00
C GLY A 138 -3.77 -18.63 3.81
N LEU A 139 -2.62 -18.88 4.46
CA LEU A 139 -1.45 -18.01 4.36
C LEU A 139 -0.88 -17.98 2.95
N LYS A 140 -0.76 -19.15 2.31
CA LYS A 140 -0.16 -19.29 0.98
C LYS A 140 -0.94 -18.49 -0.06
N GLU A 141 -2.26 -18.59 -0.03
CA GLU A 141 -3.18 -17.87 -0.91
C GLU A 141 -3.10 -16.35 -0.65
N SER A 142 -3.13 -15.93 0.61
CA SER A 142 -3.03 -14.52 0.98
C SER A 142 -1.69 -13.90 0.53
N VAL A 143 -0.58 -14.62 0.68
CA VAL A 143 0.74 -14.18 0.22
C VAL A 143 0.79 -14.12 -1.30
N ALA A 144 0.20 -15.09 -2.00
CA ALA A 144 0.17 -15.10 -3.46
C ALA A 144 -0.55 -13.86 -4.02
N HIS A 145 -1.61 -13.38 -3.37
CA HIS A 145 -2.25 -12.12 -3.73
C HIS A 145 -1.33 -10.90 -3.56
N LEU A 146 -0.57 -10.83 -2.47
CA LEU A 146 0.39 -9.74 -2.24
C LEU A 146 1.59 -9.79 -3.19
N ALA A 147 1.99 -11.00 -3.61
CA ALA A 147 3.08 -11.26 -4.55
C ALA A 147 2.71 -11.01 -6.02
N VAL A 148 1.70 -10.16 -6.29
CA VAL A 148 1.35 -9.75 -7.65
C VAL A 148 2.61 -9.27 -8.37
N ARG A 149 2.88 -9.91 -9.52
CA ARG A 149 4.08 -9.67 -10.31
C ARG A 149 4.07 -8.27 -10.90
N LEU A 150 4.94 -7.42 -10.40
CA LEU A 150 5.21 -6.11 -10.98
C LEU A 150 5.89 -6.28 -12.36
N PRO A 151 5.62 -5.40 -13.34
CA PRO A 151 6.10 -5.55 -14.70
C PRO A 151 7.63 -5.38 -14.74
N ALA A 152 8.31 -5.91 -15.75
CA ALA A 152 9.71 -5.53 -15.94
C ALA A 152 9.79 -4.01 -16.19
N ALA A 153 10.82 -3.34 -15.64
CA ALA A 153 11.12 -1.99 -16.09
C ALA A 153 11.35 -2.07 -17.61
N ARG A 154 10.58 -1.31 -18.40
CA ARG A 154 10.76 -1.32 -19.85
C ARG A 154 12.21 -0.89 -20.14
N PRO A 155 12.98 -1.63 -20.96
CA PRO A 155 14.24 -1.14 -21.46
C PRO A 155 13.97 0.12 -22.29
N ASN A 156 14.87 1.09 -22.19
CA ASN A 156 14.80 2.33 -22.97
C ASN A 156 14.80 1.96 -24.47
N HIS A 157 13.85 2.51 -25.22
CA HIS A 157 13.95 2.67 -26.67
C HIS A 157 14.36 4.11 -26.95
#